data_AF-A0A8H3D3D2-F1
#
_entry.id   AF-A0A8H3D3D2-F1
#
_cell.length_a   1.000
_cell.length_b   1.000
_cell.length_c   1.000
_cell.angle_alpha   90.00
_cell.angle_beta   90.00
_cell.angle_gamma   90.00
#
_symmetry.space_group_name_H-M   'P 1'
#
loop_
_entity.id
_entity.type
_entity.pdbx_description
1 polymer ?
#
loop_
_entity_poly.entity_id
_entity_poly.type
_entity_poly.pdbx_seq_one_letter_code
_entity_poly.pdbx_strand_id
1 'polypeptide(L)'
;MAEFIRGHEDDVRIRGRPNAPVIQQAPLRPFAAPVHSDSTINGINLGRPLVGQPLPEPRYQSQASMNRVYMSDVGTPIRDSSFQENRDHFIKMFDQNKWNYPDEDLQTLESQLNERRALVIAIHYGGGDPLPATYVDALNITHMLVKFGYHPKCIRVLADQVDLHDCKDKRWPNKDNIVTGLKWLVEGTMKGCKRFLFFAGHGHRLMTSKGDTYFTREGILPKDFLTYTTRSGKEVPDPKTVLFDDELNQLLVKIGDGTTLTVVFDV
;
A
#
# COMPACT_ATOMS: atom_id res chain seq x y z
N MET A 1 -35.67 -25.47 -51.72
CA MET A 1 -34.60 -24.69 -52.38
C MET A 1 -33.40 -24.83 -51.45
N ALA A 2 -32.38 -25.62 -51.82
CA ALA A 2 -31.27 -25.22 -52.71
C ALA A 2 -30.34 -24.24 -51.97
N GLU A 3 -29.14 -24.65 -51.52
CA GLU A 3 -27.87 -24.74 -52.30
C GLU A 3 -27.35 -23.35 -52.73
N PHE A 4 -26.06 -22.95 -52.65
CA PHE A 4 -24.77 -23.54 -52.22
C PHE A 4 -23.79 -22.37 -51.88
N ILE A 5 -22.48 -22.45 -51.52
CA ILE A 5 -21.45 -23.51 -51.58
C ILE A 5 -20.41 -23.43 -50.41
N ARG A 6 -19.27 -24.14 -50.58
CA ARG A 6 -18.10 -24.43 -49.71
C ARG A 6 -17.08 -23.28 -49.53
N GLY A 7 -16.19 -23.43 -48.54
CA GLY A 7 -14.84 -22.83 -48.50
C GLY A 7 -13.93 -23.48 -47.43
N HIS A 8 -12.77 -24.04 -47.83
CA HIS A 8 -11.75 -24.72 -46.99
C HIS A 8 -11.19 -23.82 -45.85
N GLU A 9 -10.93 -24.31 -44.63
CA GLU A 9 -9.86 -25.23 -44.15
C GLU A 9 -8.42 -24.63 -44.14
N ASP A 10 -7.77 -24.78 -42.97
CA ASP A 10 -6.34 -24.80 -42.61
C ASP A 10 -5.32 -23.76 -43.13
N ASP A 11 -4.73 -23.00 -42.18
CA ASP A 11 -3.28 -23.09 -41.89
C ASP A 11 -2.99 -22.71 -40.42
N VAL A 12 -2.17 -23.51 -39.72
CA VAL A 12 -1.74 -23.24 -38.34
C VAL A 12 -0.38 -22.55 -38.36
N ARG A 13 -0.35 -21.23 -38.13
CA ARG A 13 0.91 -20.49 -37.93
C ARG A 13 0.94 -19.70 -36.64
N ILE A 14 1.52 -20.32 -35.61
CA ILE A 14 2.10 -19.61 -34.47
C ILE A 14 3.08 -18.56 -35.00
N ARG A 15 2.83 -17.29 -34.72
CA ARG A 15 3.80 -16.21 -34.87
C ARG A 15 4.02 -15.58 -33.50
N GLY A 16 5.28 -15.50 -33.07
CA GLY A 16 5.63 -15.03 -31.73
C GLY A 16 5.21 -13.58 -31.47
N ARG A 17 4.91 -13.26 -30.21
CA ARG A 17 4.77 -11.86 -29.78
C ARG A 17 6.11 -11.13 -30.03
N PRO A 18 6.12 -9.93 -30.62
CA PRO A 18 7.33 -9.12 -30.66
C PRO A 18 7.79 -8.77 -29.24
N ASN A 19 9.09 -8.60 -29.07
CA ASN A 19 9.73 -8.45 -27.75
C ASN A 19 9.17 -7.28 -26.94
N ALA A 20 9.09 -7.46 -25.62
CA ALA A 20 8.97 -6.34 -24.69
C ALA A 20 10.20 -5.42 -24.83
N PRO A 21 10.05 -4.09 -24.69
CA PRO A 21 11.17 -3.16 -24.86
C PRO A 21 12.22 -3.37 -23.78
N VAL A 22 13.44 -3.70 -24.19
CA VAL A 22 14.61 -3.70 -23.30
C VAL A 22 14.88 -2.26 -22.87
N ILE A 23 14.69 -1.97 -21.59
CA ILE A 23 15.09 -0.69 -21.00
C ILE A 23 16.62 -0.68 -20.89
N GLN A 24 17.29 -0.27 -21.98
CA GLN A 24 18.70 0.08 -21.93
C GLN A 24 18.87 1.25 -20.96
N GLN A 25 19.73 1.06 -19.95
CA GLN A 25 20.15 2.14 -19.08
C GLN A 25 20.98 3.14 -19.89
N ALA A 26 20.38 4.25 -20.28
CA ALA A 26 21.10 5.35 -20.92
C ALA A 26 22.07 5.98 -19.90
N PRO A 27 23.37 6.13 -20.22
CA PRO A 27 24.31 6.77 -19.31
C PRO A 27 23.94 8.25 -19.14
N LEU A 28 23.90 8.71 -17.89
CA LEU A 28 23.65 10.11 -17.55
C LEU A 28 24.72 11.01 -18.20
N ARG A 29 24.31 11.87 -19.13
CA ARG A 29 25.18 12.92 -19.66
C ARG A 29 25.33 14.01 -18.59
N PRO A 30 26.56 14.49 -18.31
CA PRO A 30 26.73 15.66 -17.45
C PRO A 30 26.10 16.90 -18.10
N PHE A 31 25.51 17.77 -17.29
CA PHE A 31 24.96 19.05 -17.75
C PHE A 31 26.07 19.95 -18.31
N ALA A 32 25.87 20.51 -19.50
CA ALA A 32 26.68 21.61 -20.00
C ALA A 32 26.24 22.91 -19.30
N ALA A 33 27.21 23.67 -18.77
CA ALA A 33 26.94 24.97 -18.15
C ALA A 33 26.72 26.06 -19.23
N PRO A 34 25.83 27.05 -18.99
CA PRO A 34 25.67 28.18 -19.89
C PRO A 34 26.90 29.09 -19.85
N VAL A 35 27.36 29.55 -21.02
CA VAL A 35 28.41 30.56 -21.14
C VAL A 35 27.78 31.93 -20.97
N HIS A 36 28.27 32.72 -20.00
CA HIS A 36 27.95 34.15 -19.89
C HIS A 36 29.21 34.99 -19.70
N SER A 37 29.11 36.24 -20.13
CA SER A 37 30.21 37.16 -20.43
C SER A 37 30.79 37.87 -19.20
N ASP A 38 32.08 38.23 -19.30
CA ASP A 38 32.76 39.14 -18.36
C ASP A 38 32.00 40.45 -18.14
N SER A 39 32.01 40.92 -16.89
CA SER A 39 31.66 42.31 -16.54
C SER A 39 32.36 42.74 -15.24
N THR A 40 33.67 43.00 -15.33
CA THR A 40 34.47 43.55 -14.22
C THR A 40 34.21 45.05 -14.02
N ILE A 41 33.72 45.44 -12.84
CA ILE A 41 33.72 46.84 -12.38
C ILE A 41 34.19 46.91 -10.90
N ASN A 42 35.08 47.87 -10.60
CA ASN A 42 35.45 48.33 -9.25
C ASN A 42 36.01 47.31 -8.23
N GLY A 43 36.94 46.45 -8.65
CA GLY A 43 38.10 46.03 -7.83
C GLY A 43 37.88 45.22 -6.54
N ILE A 44 36.65 44.99 -6.09
CA ILE A 44 36.35 44.16 -4.92
C ILE A 44 36.41 42.69 -5.33
N ASN A 45 37.36 41.94 -4.76
CA ASN A 45 37.51 40.51 -5.01
C ASN A 45 36.46 39.72 -4.22
N LEU A 46 35.22 39.71 -4.72
CA LEU A 46 34.16 38.83 -4.26
C LEU A 46 34.58 37.39 -4.54
N GLY A 47 35.05 36.70 -3.50
CA GLY A 47 35.50 35.32 -3.58
C GLY A 47 34.42 34.41 -4.19
N ARG A 48 34.86 33.38 -4.92
CA ARG A 48 33.97 32.40 -5.56
C ARG A 48 32.84 31.99 -4.61
N PRO A 49 31.58 31.90 -5.09
CA PRO A 49 30.54 31.21 -4.36
C PRO A 49 31.06 29.82 -3.95
N LEU A 50 31.05 29.54 -2.66
CA LEU A 50 31.38 28.20 -2.17
C LEU A 50 30.35 27.25 -2.77
N VAL A 51 30.77 26.44 -3.73
CA VAL A 51 29.97 25.32 -4.24
C VAL A 51 29.73 24.41 -3.05
N GLY A 52 28.53 24.51 -2.47
CA GLY A 52 28.14 23.72 -1.32
C GLY A 52 28.35 22.25 -1.66
N GLN A 53 29.01 21.52 -0.75
CA GLN A 53 29.16 20.08 -0.92
C GLN A 53 27.77 19.47 -1.17
N PRO A 54 27.63 18.53 -2.12
CA PRO A 54 26.35 17.85 -2.32
C PRO A 54 25.91 17.26 -0.98
N LEU A 55 24.66 17.53 -0.60
CA LEU A 55 24.12 17.06 0.67
C LEU A 55 24.30 15.54 0.73
N PRO A 56 24.80 14.97 1.84
CA PRO A 56 24.96 13.53 1.94
C PRO A 56 23.60 12.86 1.75
N GLU A 57 23.56 11.85 0.88
CA GLU A 57 22.33 11.12 0.55
C GLU A 57 21.63 10.62 1.83
N PRO A 58 20.29 10.74 1.92
CA PRO A 58 19.55 10.29 3.10
C PRO A 58 19.84 8.82 3.39
N ARG A 59 20.27 8.52 4.62
CA ARG A 59 20.38 7.13 5.09
C ARG A 59 18.98 6.59 5.33
N TYR A 60 18.46 5.93 4.30
CA TYR A 60 17.24 5.16 4.38
C TYR A 60 17.40 3.98 5.33
N GLN A 61 16.43 3.82 6.24
CA GLN A 61 16.27 2.62 7.04
C GLN A 61 14.86 2.06 6.81
N SER A 62 14.73 0.74 6.88
CA SER A 62 13.44 0.06 6.89
C SER A 62 13.22 -0.46 8.30
N GLN A 63 12.06 -0.21 8.90
CA GLN A 63 11.80 -0.75 10.24
C GLN A 63 11.78 -2.30 10.24
N ALA A 64 11.53 -2.93 9.10
CA ALA A 64 11.67 -4.38 8.92
C ALA A 64 13.10 -4.90 9.20
N SER A 65 14.16 -4.08 9.04
CA SER A 65 15.53 -4.51 9.38
C SER A 65 15.88 -4.33 10.86
N MET A 66 15.28 -3.37 11.57
CA MET A 66 15.43 -3.24 13.03
C MET A 66 14.69 -4.37 13.78
N ASN A 67 13.58 -4.86 13.24
CA ASN A 67 12.72 -5.87 13.88
C ASN A 67 13.41 -7.22 14.15
N ARG A 68 14.57 -7.52 13.56
CA ARG A 68 15.33 -8.77 13.82
C ARG A 68 15.82 -8.88 15.28
N VAL A 69 15.94 -7.76 15.99
CA VAL A 69 16.46 -7.73 17.38
C VAL A 69 15.34 -7.89 18.43
N TYR A 70 14.09 -7.58 18.08
CA TYR A 70 13.00 -7.37 19.05
C TYR A 70 12.02 -8.54 19.23
N MET A 71 12.32 -9.74 18.71
CA MET A 71 11.49 -10.93 18.95
C MET A 71 11.77 -11.64 20.30
N SER A 72 12.73 -11.16 21.10
CA SER A 72 13.09 -11.75 22.41
C SER A 72 12.41 -11.09 23.61
N ASP A 73 12.08 -9.80 23.53
CA ASP A 73 11.55 -9.01 24.66
C ASP A 73 10.26 -8.28 24.26
N VAL A 74 9.13 -8.99 24.34
CA VAL A 74 7.81 -8.36 24.31
C VAL A 74 7.53 -7.78 25.68
N GLY A 75 7.23 -6.48 25.73
CA GLY A 75 6.95 -5.74 26.97
C GLY A 75 5.79 -6.32 27.78
N THR A 76 5.69 -5.89 29.05
CA THR A 76 4.75 -6.41 30.06
C THR A 76 3.37 -6.75 29.49
N PRO A 77 2.92 -8.02 29.55
CA PRO A 77 1.70 -8.44 28.88
C PRO A 77 0.47 -7.74 29.47
N ILE A 78 -0.41 -7.29 28.58
CA ILE A 78 -1.75 -6.82 28.94
C ILE A 78 -2.47 -8.01 29.60
N ARG A 79 -2.71 -7.93 30.91
CA ARG A 79 -3.32 -9.00 31.73
C ARG A 79 -4.85 -9.08 31.56
N ASP A 80 -5.34 -8.82 30.36
CA ASP A 80 -6.71 -9.15 29.95
C ASP A 80 -6.63 -10.40 29.09
N SER A 81 -7.14 -11.53 29.60
CA SER A 81 -7.11 -12.78 28.86
C SER A 81 -7.95 -12.69 27.58
N SER A 82 -9.05 -11.92 27.59
CA SER A 82 -9.91 -11.74 26.43
C SER A 82 -9.22 -10.97 25.30
N PHE A 83 -8.32 -10.05 25.62
CA PHE A 83 -7.51 -9.36 24.62
C PHE A 83 -6.57 -10.34 23.90
N GLN A 84 -5.81 -11.15 24.67
CA GLN A 84 -4.90 -12.14 24.12
C GLN A 84 -5.63 -13.26 23.35
N GLU A 85 -6.73 -13.78 23.92
CA GLU A 85 -7.60 -14.78 23.29
C GLU A 85 -8.14 -14.29 21.93
N ASN A 86 -8.61 -13.05 21.85
CA ASN A 86 -9.06 -12.45 20.58
C ASN A 86 -7.90 -12.26 19.59
N ARG A 87 -6.75 -11.76 20.05
CA ARG A 87 -5.56 -11.58 19.20
C ARG A 87 -5.10 -12.91 18.59
N ASP A 88 -5.05 -13.98 19.39
CA ASP A 88 -4.59 -15.29 18.92
C ASP A 88 -5.67 -16.01 18.10
N HIS A 89 -6.95 -15.70 18.32
CA HIS A 89 -8.05 -16.11 17.45
C HIS A 89 -7.98 -15.44 16.06
N PHE A 90 -7.62 -14.14 15.98
CA PHE A 90 -7.35 -13.47 14.71
C PHE A 90 -6.24 -14.18 13.92
N ILE A 91 -5.09 -14.40 14.57
CA ILE A 91 -3.92 -15.07 13.98
C ILE A 91 -4.31 -16.45 13.45
N LYS A 92 -4.96 -17.27 14.27
CA LYS A 92 -5.45 -18.61 13.88
C LYS A 92 -6.35 -18.57 12.63
N MET A 93 -7.25 -17.60 12.53
CA MET A 93 -8.15 -17.47 11.37
C MET A 93 -7.42 -16.92 10.12
N PHE A 94 -6.44 -16.05 10.31
CA PHE A 94 -5.60 -15.51 9.24
C PHE A 94 -4.69 -16.60 8.63
N ASP A 95 -4.00 -17.37 9.48
CA ASP A 95 -3.12 -18.47 9.07
C ASP A 95 -3.90 -19.62 8.40
N GLN A 96 -5.13 -19.88 8.85
CA GLN A 96 -6.05 -20.82 8.20
C GLN A 96 -6.66 -20.30 6.88
N ASN A 97 -6.28 -19.10 6.40
CA ASN A 97 -6.86 -18.43 5.24
C ASN A 97 -8.40 -18.41 5.29
N LYS A 98 -8.96 -18.12 6.46
CA LYS A 98 -10.43 -18.01 6.67
C LYS A 98 -11.01 -16.89 5.81
N TRP A 99 -10.28 -15.80 5.72
CA TRP A 99 -10.48 -14.65 4.82
C TRP A 99 -9.48 -14.71 3.66
N ASN A 100 -9.58 -13.73 2.75
CA ASN A 100 -8.90 -13.71 1.46
C ASN A 100 -9.40 -14.81 0.49
N TYR A 101 -9.10 -14.62 -0.79
CA TYR A 101 -9.46 -15.57 -1.84
C TYR A 101 -8.75 -16.91 -1.58
N PRO A 102 -9.48 -18.03 -1.51
CA PRO A 102 -8.90 -19.35 -1.74
C PRO A 102 -8.70 -19.55 -3.25
N ASP A 103 -7.97 -20.60 -3.64
CA ASP A 103 -7.95 -21.10 -5.02
C ASP A 103 -9.20 -21.98 -5.33
N GLU A 104 -10.33 -21.74 -4.66
CA GLU A 104 -11.63 -22.37 -4.96
C GLU A 104 -12.32 -21.66 -6.14
N ASP A 105 -13.24 -22.35 -6.82
CA ASP A 105 -13.88 -21.84 -8.02
C ASP A 105 -14.78 -20.61 -7.73
N LEU A 106 -14.27 -19.44 -8.14
CA LEU A 106 -14.88 -18.13 -7.92
C LEU A 106 -16.28 -18.00 -8.56
N GLN A 107 -16.62 -18.84 -9.53
CA GLN A 107 -17.97 -18.90 -10.12
C GLN A 107 -19.05 -19.14 -9.04
N THR A 108 -18.74 -19.93 -8.01
CA THR A 108 -19.68 -20.23 -6.91
C THR A 108 -19.95 -19.03 -5.98
N LEU A 109 -19.08 -18.01 -6.01
CA LEU A 109 -19.17 -16.82 -5.16
C LEU A 109 -19.35 -15.52 -5.95
N GLU A 110 -19.48 -15.56 -7.29
CA GLU A 110 -19.54 -14.37 -8.14
C GLU A 110 -20.64 -13.38 -7.70
N SER A 111 -21.85 -13.87 -7.42
CA SER A 111 -22.95 -13.02 -6.94
C SER A 111 -22.62 -12.32 -5.62
N GLN A 112 -22.01 -13.05 -4.66
CA GLN A 112 -21.57 -12.49 -3.38
C GLN A 112 -20.45 -11.46 -3.56
N LEU A 113 -19.46 -11.77 -4.40
CA LEU A 113 -18.32 -10.90 -4.72
C LEU A 113 -18.73 -9.64 -5.50
N ASN A 114 -19.82 -9.71 -6.26
CA ASN A 114 -20.35 -8.56 -6.97
C ASN A 114 -21.16 -7.67 -6.01
N GLU A 115 -22.10 -8.21 -5.23
CA GLU A 115 -22.84 -7.43 -4.23
C GLU A 115 -21.91 -6.81 -3.18
N ARG A 116 -20.96 -7.60 -2.64
CA ARG A 116 -20.23 -7.26 -1.40
C ARG A 116 -18.75 -7.58 -1.48
N ARG A 117 -17.91 -6.57 -1.20
CA ARG A 117 -16.46 -6.72 -0.99
C ARG A 117 -16.02 -5.90 0.21
N ALA A 118 -15.16 -6.46 1.05
CA ALA A 118 -14.53 -5.73 2.14
C ALA A 118 -13.02 -5.86 2.10
N LEU A 119 -12.31 -4.77 2.40
CA LEU A 119 -10.88 -4.74 2.63
C LEU A 119 -10.64 -4.34 4.08
N VAL A 120 -9.90 -5.17 4.81
CA VAL A 120 -9.52 -4.96 6.21
C VAL A 120 -8.00 -4.95 6.25
N ILE A 121 -7.42 -3.87 6.76
CA ILE A 121 -5.97 -3.67 6.86
C ILE A 121 -5.66 -3.46 8.34
N ALA A 122 -4.80 -4.28 8.92
CA ALA A 122 -4.40 -4.18 10.31
C ALA A 122 -2.89 -4.37 10.43
N ILE A 123 -2.20 -3.35 10.95
CA ILE A 123 -0.74 -3.32 10.97
C ILE A 123 -0.24 -3.17 12.40
N HIS A 124 0.45 -4.19 12.88
CA HIS A 124 1.07 -4.24 14.20
C HIS A 124 2.38 -3.43 14.26
N TYR A 125 3.08 -3.28 13.13
CA TYR A 125 4.40 -2.67 12.94
C TYR A 125 5.56 -3.38 13.65
N GLY A 126 5.39 -3.77 14.92
CA GLY A 126 6.45 -4.34 15.75
C GLY A 126 7.54 -3.31 16.09
N GLY A 127 8.69 -3.79 16.55
CA GLY A 127 9.85 -2.93 16.80
C GLY A 127 9.60 -1.91 17.92
N GLY A 128 9.98 -0.65 17.67
CA GLY A 128 9.98 0.41 18.67
C GLY A 128 8.63 1.11 18.93
N ASP A 129 7.61 0.91 18.08
CA ASP A 129 6.30 1.54 18.22
C ASP A 129 5.16 0.60 17.74
N PRO A 130 4.90 -0.51 18.44
CA PRO A 130 3.93 -1.53 18.03
C PRO A 130 2.48 -1.19 18.42
N LEU A 131 1.53 -1.56 17.57
CA LEU A 131 0.08 -1.40 17.79
C LEU A 131 -0.62 -2.77 17.97
N PRO A 132 -0.58 -3.38 19.17
CA PRO A 132 -1.10 -4.73 19.42
C PRO A 132 -2.62 -4.88 19.27
N ALA A 133 -3.38 -3.78 19.37
CA ALA A 133 -4.84 -3.80 19.28
C ALA A 133 -5.36 -4.14 17.87
N THR A 134 -4.65 -3.71 16.82
CA THR A 134 -5.13 -3.73 15.42
C THR A 134 -5.65 -5.09 14.93
N TYR A 135 -5.10 -6.20 15.44
CA TYR A 135 -5.54 -7.57 15.14
C TYR A 135 -6.87 -7.93 15.83
N VAL A 136 -7.09 -7.44 17.05
CA VAL A 136 -8.37 -7.56 17.78
C VAL A 136 -9.44 -6.72 17.09
N ASP A 137 -9.09 -5.52 16.64
CA ASP A 137 -10.00 -4.62 15.91
C ASP A 137 -10.41 -5.24 14.57
N ALA A 138 -9.44 -5.81 13.83
CA ALA A 138 -9.71 -6.58 12.62
C ALA A 138 -10.59 -7.82 12.86
N LEU A 139 -10.43 -8.53 13.99
CA LEU A 139 -11.32 -9.64 14.35
C LEU A 139 -12.76 -9.15 14.62
N ASN A 140 -12.91 -8.04 15.34
CA ASN A 140 -14.21 -7.43 15.62
C ASN A 140 -14.90 -6.97 14.33
N ILE A 141 -14.17 -6.29 13.44
CA ILE A 141 -14.67 -5.83 12.13
C ILE A 141 -15.02 -7.00 11.21
N THR A 142 -14.17 -8.03 11.11
CA THR A 142 -14.47 -9.20 10.27
C THR A 142 -15.69 -9.97 10.78
N HIS A 143 -15.84 -10.15 12.10
CA HIS A 143 -17.06 -10.72 12.70
C HIS A 143 -18.31 -9.84 12.45
N MET A 144 -18.19 -8.52 12.54
CA MET A 144 -19.26 -7.58 12.23
C MET A 144 -19.69 -7.68 10.75
N LEU A 145 -18.74 -7.74 9.83
CA LEU A 145 -18.99 -7.88 8.39
C LEU A 145 -19.73 -9.18 8.06
N VAL A 146 -19.33 -10.31 8.67
CA VAL A 146 -20.05 -11.58 8.51
C VAL A 146 -21.49 -11.47 9.02
N LYS A 147 -21.74 -10.82 10.16
CA LYS A 147 -23.10 -10.56 10.67
C LYS A 147 -23.93 -9.67 9.73
N PHE A 148 -23.30 -8.74 9.01
CA PHE A 148 -23.95 -7.94 7.97
C PHE A 148 -24.11 -8.66 6.63
N GLY A 149 -23.69 -9.92 6.50
CA GLY A 149 -23.87 -10.73 5.28
C GLY A 149 -22.74 -10.60 4.26
N TYR A 150 -21.52 -10.26 4.67
CA TYR A 150 -20.33 -10.44 3.84
C TYR A 150 -19.83 -11.88 4.00
N HIS A 151 -19.84 -12.67 2.92
CA HIS A 151 -19.21 -14.00 2.94
C HIS A 151 -17.70 -13.88 3.27
N PRO A 152 -17.10 -14.74 4.12
CA PRO A 152 -15.70 -14.57 4.56
C PRO A 152 -14.68 -14.46 3.43
N LYS A 153 -14.89 -15.15 2.30
CA LYS A 153 -14.01 -15.08 1.12
C LYS A 153 -14.18 -13.81 0.28
N CYS A 154 -15.26 -13.05 0.52
CA CYS A 154 -15.47 -11.70 -0.01
C CYS A 154 -14.84 -10.61 0.88
N ILE A 155 -14.18 -10.99 1.98
CA ILE A 155 -13.37 -10.13 2.82
C ILE A 155 -11.90 -10.42 2.51
N ARG A 156 -11.14 -9.41 2.08
CA ARG A 156 -9.68 -9.47 2.05
C ARG A 156 -9.12 -8.85 3.33
N VAL A 157 -8.17 -9.55 3.94
CA VAL A 157 -7.49 -9.13 5.17
C VAL A 157 -6.01 -9.03 4.87
N LEU A 158 -5.45 -7.83 5.01
CA LEU A 158 -4.01 -7.58 4.95
C LEU A 158 -3.49 -7.38 6.38
N ALA A 159 -2.53 -8.20 6.81
CA ALA A 159 -1.95 -8.11 8.14
C ALA A 159 -0.48 -8.54 8.14
N ASP A 160 0.33 -7.89 8.98
CA ASP A 160 1.76 -8.14 9.12
C ASP A 160 2.10 -9.30 10.07
N GLN A 161 1.19 -10.27 10.15
CA GLN A 161 1.30 -11.55 10.85
C GLN A 161 1.96 -12.63 9.98
N VAL A 162 2.02 -12.45 8.65
CA VAL A 162 2.85 -13.30 7.78
C VAL A 162 4.31 -13.21 8.24
N ASP A 163 5.08 -14.29 8.05
CA ASP A 163 6.53 -14.26 8.33
C ASP A 163 7.18 -13.06 7.59
N LEU A 164 8.03 -12.31 8.31
CA LEU A 164 8.86 -11.23 7.78
C LEU A 164 9.71 -11.65 6.57
N HIS A 165 9.95 -12.95 6.41
CA HIS A 165 10.65 -13.53 5.27
C HIS A 165 9.80 -13.74 4.01
N ASP A 166 8.47 -13.68 4.09
CA ASP A 166 7.57 -13.68 2.92
C ASP A 166 6.79 -12.36 2.76
N CYS A 167 7.55 -11.27 2.62
CA CYS A 167 7.03 -9.97 2.18
C CYS A 167 6.43 -9.96 0.75
N LYS A 168 6.41 -11.11 0.05
CA LYS A 168 5.78 -11.31 -1.26
C LYS A 168 4.38 -11.89 -1.15
N ASP A 169 3.95 -12.34 0.04
CA ASP A 169 2.56 -12.72 0.28
C ASP A 169 1.64 -11.52 -0.04
N LYS A 170 0.59 -11.78 -0.81
CA LYS A 170 -0.44 -10.80 -1.20
C LYS A 170 -1.24 -10.29 0.01
N ARG A 171 -1.15 -10.98 1.16
CA ARG A 171 -1.74 -10.62 2.46
C ARG A 171 -0.84 -9.69 3.29
N TRP A 172 0.44 -9.50 2.92
CA TRP A 172 1.33 -8.58 3.63
C TRP A 172 0.97 -7.11 3.33
N PRO A 173 0.78 -6.23 4.33
CA PRO A 173 0.29 -4.87 4.12
C PRO A 173 1.40 -3.88 3.68
N ASN A 174 2.11 -4.22 2.61
CA ASN A 174 2.99 -3.28 1.89
C ASN A 174 2.17 -2.30 1.00
N LYS A 175 2.78 -1.19 0.56
CA LYS A 175 2.07 -0.15 -0.22
C LYS A 175 1.40 -0.70 -1.48
N ASP A 176 2.06 -1.61 -2.20
CA ASP A 176 1.54 -2.20 -3.44
C ASP A 176 0.34 -3.15 -3.21
N ASN A 177 0.38 -3.98 -2.17
CA ASN A 177 -0.72 -4.86 -1.78
C ASN A 177 -1.93 -4.06 -1.27
N ILE A 178 -1.70 -3.00 -0.48
CA ILE A 178 -2.76 -2.07 -0.06
C ILE A 178 -3.40 -1.42 -1.29
N VAL A 179 -2.62 -0.84 -2.20
CA VAL A 179 -3.11 -0.23 -3.45
C VAL A 179 -3.83 -1.25 -4.34
N THR A 180 -3.38 -2.51 -4.38
CA THR A 180 -4.03 -3.60 -5.13
C THR A 180 -5.35 -4.04 -4.48
N GLY A 181 -5.40 -4.09 -3.15
CA GLY A 181 -6.62 -4.32 -2.39
C GLY A 181 -7.67 -3.22 -2.63
N LEU A 182 -7.25 -1.95 -2.59
CA LEU A 182 -8.12 -0.79 -2.85
C LEU A 182 -8.69 -0.82 -4.28
N LYS A 183 -7.88 -1.16 -5.28
CA LYS A 183 -8.34 -1.35 -6.67
C LYS A 183 -9.41 -2.45 -6.78
N TRP A 184 -9.15 -3.63 -6.19
CA TRP A 184 -10.13 -4.73 -6.17
C TRP A 184 -11.41 -4.40 -5.39
N LEU A 185 -11.34 -3.56 -4.37
CA LEU A 185 -12.50 -3.15 -3.59
C LEU A 185 -13.49 -2.35 -4.46
N VAL A 186 -13.00 -1.40 -5.28
CA VAL A 186 -13.84 -0.55 -6.13
C VAL A 186 -14.17 -1.16 -7.50
N GLU A 187 -13.44 -2.20 -7.91
CA GLU A 187 -13.66 -2.95 -9.15
C GLU A 187 -15.07 -3.58 -9.23
N GLY A 188 -15.63 -3.60 -10.45
CA GLY A 188 -16.91 -4.26 -10.76
C GLY A 188 -18.11 -3.69 -10.02
N THR A 189 -18.03 -2.45 -9.53
CA THR A 189 -19.11 -1.80 -8.79
C THR A 189 -20.30 -1.46 -9.68
N MET A 190 -21.49 -1.85 -9.22
CA MET A 190 -22.79 -1.63 -9.86
C MET A 190 -23.79 -1.11 -8.82
N LYS A 191 -24.91 -0.53 -9.27
CA LYS A 191 -25.97 -0.03 -8.39
C LYS A 191 -26.40 -1.08 -7.35
N GLY A 192 -26.38 -0.70 -6.06
CA GLY A 192 -26.69 -1.58 -4.93
C GLY A 192 -25.49 -2.31 -4.32
N CYS A 193 -24.31 -2.23 -4.92
CA CYS A 193 -23.08 -2.77 -4.34
C CYS A 193 -22.76 -2.14 -2.99
N LYS A 194 -22.22 -2.94 -2.07
CA LYS A 194 -21.73 -2.51 -0.77
C LYS A 194 -20.25 -2.82 -0.67
N ARG A 195 -19.46 -1.81 -0.34
CA ARG A 195 -18.01 -1.87 -0.20
C ARG A 195 -17.64 -1.37 1.18
N PHE A 196 -16.70 -2.05 1.84
CA PHE A 196 -16.23 -1.69 3.17
C PHE A 196 -14.71 -1.61 3.18
N LEU A 197 -14.17 -0.52 3.72
CA LEU A 197 -12.74 -0.37 4.01
C LEU A 197 -12.57 -0.17 5.52
N PHE A 198 -11.72 -0.99 6.12
CA PHE A 198 -11.17 -0.77 7.45
C PHE A 198 -9.65 -0.67 7.36
N PHE A 199 -9.08 0.31 8.05
CA PHE A 199 -7.66 0.40 8.34
C PHE A 199 -7.46 0.66 9.83
N ALA A 200 -6.62 -0.14 10.48
CA ALA A 200 -6.08 0.13 11.80
C ALA A 200 -4.54 0.10 11.75
N GLY A 201 -3.91 1.21 12.13
CA GLY A 201 -2.46 1.37 12.08
C GLY A 201 -1.99 2.82 12.18
N HIS A 202 -0.69 3.05 12.09
CA HIS A 202 -0.09 4.38 12.26
C HIS A 202 -0.44 5.34 11.12
N GLY A 203 -0.82 6.56 11.51
CA GLY A 203 -0.95 7.70 10.61
C GLY A 203 0.33 8.49 10.42
N HIS A 204 0.34 9.37 9.42
CA HIS A 204 1.38 10.35 9.20
C HIS A 204 0.81 11.69 8.72
N ARG A 205 1.40 12.79 9.20
CA ARG A 205 1.06 14.16 8.83
C ARG A 205 2.29 14.86 8.29
N LEU A 206 2.27 15.21 7.00
CA LEU A 206 3.34 15.93 6.31
C LEU A 206 2.91 17.38 6.04
N MET A 207 3.62 18.34 6.63
CA MET A 207 3.50 19.74 6.25
C MET A 207 4.36 20.00 5.01
N THR A 208 3.78 20.65 4.00
CA THR A 208 4.37 20.86 2.67
C THR A 208 3.98 22.24 2.12
N SER A 209 4.59 22.68 1.02
CA SER A 209 4.21 23.91 0.32
C SER A 209 4.18 23.73 -1.20
N LYS A 210 3.48 24.64 -1.89
CA LYS A 210 3.43 24.74 -3.35
C LYS A 210 3.43 26.22 -3.73
N GLY A 211 4.60 26.76 -4.05
CA GLY A 211 4.81 28.20 -3.99
C GLY A 211 4.65 28.69 -2.55
N ASP A 212 4.06 29.87 -2.37
CA ASP A 212 3.86 30.49 -1.05
C ASP A 212 2.72 29.86 -0.22
N THR A 213 1.93 28.96 -0.82
CA THR A 213 0.84 28.25 -0.13
C THR A 213 1.37 27.04 0.63
N TYR A 214 1.26 27.09 1.96
CA TYR A 214 1.50 25.95 2.85
C TYR A 214 0.22 25.13 3.01
N PHE A 215 0.37 23.80 3.04
CA PHE A 215 -0.73 22.88 3.31
C PHE A 215 -0.22 21.61 3.99
N THR A 216 -1.14 20.83 4.54
CA THR A 216 -0.87 19.56 5.20
C THR A 216 -1.42 18.44 4.33
N ARG A 217 -0.66 17.35 4.17
CA ARG A 217 -1.15 16.07 3.64
C ARG A 217 -1.18 15.06 4.77
N GLU A 218 -2.25 14.29 4.87
CA GLU A 218 -2.41 13.24 5.88
C GLU A 218 -2.42 11.87 5.20
N GLY A 219 -2.02 10.81 5.89
CA GLY A 219 -1.88 9.50 5.25
C GLY A 219 -1.68 8.37 6.23
N ILE A 220 -1.77 7.15 5.72
CA ILE A 220 -1.49 5.93 6.46
C ILE A 220 -0.06 5.44 6.17
N LEU A 221 0.54 4.73 7.13
CA LEU A 221 1.84 4.07 6.96
C LEU A 221 1.66 2.59 6.59
N PRO A 222 1.98 2.18 5.35
CA PRO A 222 2.17 0.76 5.00
C PRO A 222 3.27 0.11 5.85
N LYS A 223 3.25 -1.22 5.98
CA LYS A 223 4.24 -1.98 6.77
C LYS A 223 5.66 -1.91 6.21
N ASP A 224 5.80 -1.66 4.91
CA ASP A 224 7.08 -1.49 4.21
C ASP A 224 7.56 -0.03 4.16
N PHE A 225 6.96 0.88 4.94
CA PHE A 225 7.39 2.27 4.98
C PHE A 225 8.89 2.39 5.34
N LEU A 226 9.54 3.34 4.68
CA LEU A 226 10.94 3.67 4.93
C LEU A 226 11.01 4.95 5.75
N THR A 227 12.08 5.07 6.53
CA THR A 227 12.41 6.29 7.26
C THR A 227 13.71 6.90 6.77
N TYR A 228 13.88 8.20 7.01
CA TYR A 228 15.14 8.91 6.87
C TYR A 228 15.37 9.84 8.05
N THR A 229 16.63 10.11 8.36
CA THR A 229 17.02 11.06 9.41
C THR A 229 17.04 12.49 8.86
N THR A 230 16.34 13.42 9.52
CA THR A 230 16.39 14.85 9.19
C THR A 230 17.74 15.48 9.59
N ARG A 231 18.01 16.70 9.13
CA ARG A 231 19.15 17.51 9.61
C ARG A 231 19.14 17.77 11.13
N SER A 232 18.00 17.65 11.80
CA SER A 232 17.87 17.78 13.26
C SER A 232 18.02 16.44 14.01
N GLY A 233 18.42 15.36 13.33
CA GLY A 233 18.60 14.04 13.93
C GLY A 233 17.30 13.26 14.18
N LYS A 234 16.13 13.82 13.83
CA LYS A 234 14.85 13.14 13.98
C LYS A 234 14.63 12.14 12.84
N GLU A 235 14.24 10.92 13.17
CA GLU A 235 13.76 9.94 12.19
C GLU A 235 12.31 10.25 11.79
N VAL A 236 12.01 10.26 10.48
CA VAL A 236 10.67 10.48 9.93
C VAL A 236 10.41 9.58 8.70
N PRO A 237 9.16 9.21 8.39
CA PRO A 237 8.82 8.47 7.16
C PRO A 237 9.23 9.20 5.87
N ASP A 238 9.67 8.47 4.84
CA ASP A 238 9.79 8.98 3.47
C ASP A 238 8.38 9.15 2.86
N PRO A 239 7.98 10.38 2.46
CA PRO A 239 6.71 10.64 1.78
C PRO A 239 6.41 9.74 0.57
N LYS A 240 7.41 9.19 -0.12
CA LYS A 240 7.19 8.24 -1.23
C LYS A 240 6.48 6.96 -0.75
N THR A 241 6.75 6.56 0.49
CA THR A 241 6.31 5.28 1.09
C THR A 241 5.05 5.42 1.95
N VAL A 242 4.74 6.62 2.43
CA VAL A 242 3.41 6.97 2.99
C VAL A 242 2.34 6.82 1.89
N LEU A 243 1.13 6.36 2.23
CA LEU A 243 -0.01 6.39 1.32
C LEU A 243 -0.98 7.50 1.77
N PHE A 244 -0.94 8.64 1.08
CA PHE A 244 -1.67 9.84 1.46
C PHE A 244 -3.17 9.81 1.11
N ASP A 245 -3.93 10.62 1.82
CA ASP A 245 -5.33 10.99 1.60
C ASP A 245 -5.67 11.28 0.12
N ASP A 246 -4.86 12.08 -0.58
CA ASP A 246 -5.00 12.35 -2.01
C ASP A 246 -5.00 11.06 -2.85
N GLU A 247 -4.11 10.12 -2.53
CA GLU A 247 -3.87 8.86 -3.25
C GLU A 247 -4.98 7.85 -2.91
N LEU A 248 -5.38 7.78 -1.63
CA LEU A 248 -6.53 7.00 -1.16
C LEU A 248 -7.83 7.46 -1.83
N ASN A 249 -8.09 8.77 -1.85
CA ASN A 249 -9.26 9.37 -2.49
C ASN A 249 -9.29 9.05 -4.00
N GLN A 250 -8.17 9.25 -4.71
CA GLN A 250 -8.04 8.91 -6.14
C GLN A 250 -8.24 7.43 -6.48
N LEU A 251 -8.08 6.52 -5.50
CA LEU A 251 -8.42 5.10 -5.65
C LEU A 251 -9.89 4.83 -5.31
N LEU A 252 -10.40 5.43 -4.22
CA LEU A 252 -11.70 5.10 -3.63
C LEU A 252 -12.91 5.75 -4.31
N VAL A 253 -12.77 6.92 -4.96
CA VAL A 253 -13.89 7.56 -5.70
C VAL A 253 -14.28 6.85 -7.00
N LYS A 254 -13.56 5.79 -7.39
CA LYS A 254 -13.79 5.03 -8.64
C LYS A 254 -14.89 3.96 -8.46
N ILE A 255 -16.00 4.34 -7.85
CA ILE A 255 -17.17 3.49 -7.59
C ILE A 255 -18.34 3.86 -8.50
N GLY A 256 -19.08 2.86 -8.99
CA GLY A 256 -20.26 3.05 -9.85
C GLY A 256 -21.49 3.58 -9.10
N ASP A 257 -22.35 4.33 -9.81
CA ASP A 257 -23.52 5.00 -9.26
C ASP A 257 -24.43 4.09 -8.42
N GLY A 258 -24.80 4.57 -7.23
CA GLY A 258 -25.62 3.81 -6.27
C GLY A 258 -24.87 2.68 -5.55
N THR A 259 -23.54 2.64 -5.61
CA THR A 259 -22.70 1.87 -4.69
C THR A 259 -22.63 2.58 -3.33
N THR A 260 -22.72 1.85 -2.23
CA THR A 260 -22.36 2.34 -0.90
C THR A 260 -20.92 1.93 -0.59
N LEU A 261 -20.04 2.90 -0.35
CA LEU A 261 -18.71 2.68 0.24
C LEU A 261 -18.74 3.20 1.68
N THR A 262 -18.47 2.31 2.64
CA THR A 262 -18.19 2.68 4.04
C THR A 262 -16.70 2.59 4.28
N VAL A 263 -16.13 3.62 4.89
CA VAL A 263 -14.70 3.68 5.25
C VAL A 263 -14.57 3.98 6.73
N VAL A 264 -13.70 3.23 7.41
CA VAL A 264 -13.32 3.41 8.81
C VAL A 264 -11.81 3.41 8.90
N PHE A 265 -11.27 4.43 9.56
CA PHE A 265 -9.85 4.63 9.84
C PHE A 265 -9.68 4.71 11.37
N ASP A 266 -8.82 3.86 11.93
CA ASP A 266 -8.40 3.84 13.33
C ASP A 266 -6.88 4.13 13.36
N VAL A 267 -6.51 5.37 13.74
CA VAL A 267 -5.25 6.05 13.35
C VAL A 267 -4.79 7.08 14.39
#